data_AF-A0A9E0A075-F1
#
_entry.id   AF-A0A9E0A075-F1
#
_cell.length_a   1.000
_cell.length_b   1.000
_cell.length_c   1.000
_cell.angle_alpha   90.00
_cell.angle_beta   90.00
_cell.angle_gamma   90.00
#
_symmetry.space_group_name_H-M   'P 1'
#
loop_
_entity.id
_entity.type
_entity.pdbx_description
1 polymer ?
#
loop_
_entity_poly.entity_id
_entity_poly.type
_entity_poly.pdbx_seq_one_letter_code
_entity_poly.pdbx_strand_id
1 'polypeptide(L)'
;MRKRLLLPLVLLLIGCGTAAAADQEIPGILYTRPLESVIFRHQDHARKGSACVVCHTGLFEMEALHVQKNKDYNMESLYKGKYCGACHNGK
;
A
#
# COMPACT_ATOMS: atom_id res chain seq x y z
N MET A 1 -56.73 4.58 -34.66
CA MET A 1 -57.06 3.22 -34.18
C MET A 1 -56.08 2.20 -34.75
N ARG A 2 -54.98 1.93 -34.06
CA ARG A 2 -54.23 0.66 -34.19
C ARG A 2 -53.62 0.36 -32.82
N LYS A 3 -53.90 -0.85 -32.38
CA LYS A 3 -53.96 -1.26 -30.98
C LYS A 3 -52.57 -1.35 -30.37
N ARG A 4 -52.53 -0.99 -29.09
CA ARG A 4 -51.45 -1.20 -28.12
C ARG A 4 -50.94 -2.65 -28.24
N LEU A 5 -49.65 -2.83 -28.48
CA LEU A 5 -48.95 -4.04 -28.07
C LEU A 5 -47.95 -3.61 -26.99
N LEU A 6 -48.37 -3.81 -25.74
CA LEU A 6 -47.53 -3.76 -24.56
C LEU A 6 -46.55 -4.95 -24.65
N LEU A 7 -45.25 -4.70 -24.71
CA LEU A 7 -44.22 -5.72 -24.50
C LEU A 7 -43.63 -5.53 -23.09
N PRO A 8 -43.40 -6.62 -22.34
CA PRO A 8 -43.40 -6.62 -20.88
C PRO A 8 -42.13 -6.05 -20.27
N LEU A 9 -42.34 -5.36 -19.15
CA LEU A 9 -41.42 -5.10 -18.05
C LEU A 9 -40.71 -6.41 -17.64
N VAL A 10 -39.47 -6.62 -18.09
CA VAL A 10 -38.60 -7.66 -17.52
C VAL A 10 -37.82 -7.03 -16.37
N LEU A 11 -38.38 -7.23 -15.18
CA LEU A 11 -37.76 -7.04 -13.88
C LEU A 11 -36.96 -8.31 -13.54
N LEU A 12 -35.64 -8.30 -13.72
CA LEU A 12 -34.65 -9.22 -13.11
C LEU A 12 -33.27 -8.80 -13.69
N LEU A 13 -32.23 -8.45 -12.95
CA LEU A 13 -31.67 -9.11 -11.79
C LEU A 13 -30.99 -8.08 -10.89
N ILE A 14 -31.23 -8.30 -9.60
CA ILE A 14 -30.52 -7.79 -8.45
C ILE A 14 -29.02 -7.97 -8.68
N GLY A 15 -28.37 -6.92 -9.16
CA GLY A 15 -26.92 -6.73 -9.03
C GLY A 15 -26.63 -6.25 -7.62
N CYS A 16 -26.91 -7.08 -6.60
CA CYS A 16 -26.24 -6.93 -5.32
C CYS A 16 -24.80 -7.37 -5.57
N GLY A 17 -24.02 -6.47 -6.16
CA GLY A 17 -22.57 -6.58 -6.15
C GLY A 17 -22.21 -6.62 -4.68
N THR A 18 -21.79 -7.81 -4.22
CA THR A 18 -21.18 -7.93 -2.92
C THR A 18 -20.07 -6.89 -2.89
N ALA A 19 -20.23 -5.89 -2.02
CA ALA A 19 -19.10 -5.16 -1.51
C ALA A 19 -18.30 -6.18 -0.69
N ALA A 20 -17.60 -7.08 -1.37
CA ALA A 20 -16.35 -7.56 -0.86
C ALA A 20 -15.55 -6.27 -0.68
N ALA A 21 -15.45 -5.83 0.58
CA ALA A 21 -14.29 -5.09 1.01
C ALA A 21 -13.12 -5.99 0.64
N ALA A 22 -12.68 -5.89 -0.61
CA ALA A 22 -11.44 -6.44 -1.04
C ALA A 22 -10.45 -5.72 -0.14
N ASP A 23 -9.94 -6.44 0.84
CA ASP A 23 -8.63 -6.20 1.39
C ASP A 23 -7.74 -6.08 0.17
N GLN A 24 -7.56 -4.85 -0.32
CA GLN A 24 -6.69 -4.57 -1.42
C GLN A 24 -5.32 -4.85 -0.83
N GLU A 25 -4.80 -6.05 -1.09
CA GLU A 25 -3.43 -6.42 -0.83
C GLU A 25 -2.58 -5.42 -1.59
N ILE A 26 -2.23 -4.30 -0.95
CA ILE A 26 -1.25 -3.37 -1.48
C ILE A 26 0.01 -4.22 -1.65
N PRO A 27 0.45 -4.48 -2.90
CA PRO A 27 1.62 -5.29 -3.12
C PRO A 27 2.80 -4.65 -2.38
N GLY A 28 3.63 -5.48 -1.76
CA GLY A 28 4.79 -4.99 -1.04
C GLY A 28 5.73 -4.20 -1.94
N ILE A 29 6.45 -3.25 -1.36
CA ILE A 29 7.48 -2.47 -2.06
C ILE A 29 8.79 -3.26 -1.97
N LEU A 30 9.33 -3.68 -3.11
CA LEU A 30 10.62 -4.36 -3.18
C LEU A 30 11.75 -3.33 -3.26
N TYR A 31 12.49 -3.17 -2.16
CA TYR A 31 13.77 -2.48 -2.13
C TYR A 31 14.89 -3.44 -2.54
N THR A 32 15.75 -2.99 -3.43
CA THR A 32 16.93 -3.71 -3.96
C THR A 32 18.26 -3.04 -3.62
N ARG A 33 18.19 -1.98 -2.81
CA ARG A 33 19.34 -1.35 -2.15
C ARG A 33 18.97 -1.02 -0.70
N PRO A 34 19.96 -0.85 0.20
CA PRO A 34 21.34 -1.31 0.06
C PRO A 34 21.51 -2.83 0.12
N LEU A 35 20.45 -3.57 0.44
CA LEU A 35 20.39 -5.02 0.42
C LEU A 35 19.74 -5.50 -0.89
N GLU A 36 20.10 -6.69 -1.34
CA GLU A 36 19.67 -7.24 -2.64
C GLU A 36 18.15 -7.35 -2.79
N SER A 37 17.43 -7.69 -1.71
CA SER A 37 15.98 -7.85 -1.72
C SER A 37 15.39 -7.69 -0.33
N VAL A 38 14.57 -6.65 -0.15
CA VAL A 38 13.77 -6.40 1.06
C VAL A 38 12.35 -6.00 0.64
N ILE A 39 11.38 -6.82 1.01
CA ILE A 39 9.95 -6.51 0.77
C ILE A 39 9.41 -5.74 1.97
N PHE A 40 9.08 -4.46 1.75
CA PHE A 40 8.36 -3.66 2.72
C PHE A 40 6.85 -3.82 2.55
N ARG A 41 6.14 -4.18 3.62
CA ARG A 41 4.67 -4.26 3.65
C ARG A 41 4.13 -3.27 4.68
N HIS A 42 3.27 -2.35 4.24
CA HIS A 42 2.63 -1.37 5.12
C HIS A 42 1.81 -2.04 6.23
N GLN A 43 1.09 -3.12 5.90
CA GLN A 43 0.23 -3.82 6.84
C GLN A 43 1.00 -4.41 8.01
N ASP A 44 2.24 -4.87 7.81
CA ASP A 44 3.09 -5.40 8.89
C ASP A 44 3.48 -4.33 9.90
N HIS A 45 3.68 -3.09 9.44
CA HIS A 45 4.01 -1.96 10.30
C HIS A 45 2.77 -1.39 10.97
N ALA A 46 1.67 -1.22 10.22
CA ALA A 46 0.41 -0.73 10.75
C ALA A 46 -0.15 -1.64 11.85
N ARG A 47 -0.06 -2.97 11.68
CA ARG A 47 -0.47 -3.95 12.71
C ARG A 47 0.35 -3.85 14.00
N LYS A 48 1.58 -3.34 13.93
CA LYS A 48 2.43 -3.07 15.10
C LYS A 48 2.19 -1.71 15.73
N GLY A 49 1.19 -0.95 15.26
CA GLY A 49 0.81 0.35 15.81
C GLY A 49 1.53 1.54 15.18
N SER A 50 2.31 1.35 14.12
CA SER A 50 2.93 2.48 13.42
C SER A 50 1.88 3.26 12.62
N ALA A 51 1.57 4.48 13.05
CA ALA A 51 0.74 5.40 12.30
C ALA A 51 1.47 5.92 11.04
N CYS A 52 0.72 6.38 10.04
CA CYS A 52 1.27 6.88 8.77
C CYS A 52 2.33 7.97 8.98
N VAL A 53 2.08 8.86 9.94
CA VAL A 53 2.94 10.00 10.28
C VAL A 53 4.28 9.61 10.90
N VAL A 54 4.41 8.36 11.38
CA VAL A 54 5.69 7.83 11.90
C VAL A 54 6.71 7.73 10.77
N CYS A 55 6.26 7.38 9.56
CA CYS A 55 7.13 7.28 8.38
C CYS A 55 7.04 8.53 7.50
N HIS A 56 5.84 9.07 7.28
CA HIS A 56 5.60 10.10 6.28
C HIS A 56 5.30 11.49 6.87
N THR A 57 5.80 12.58 6.30
CA THR A 57 6.77 12.67 5.18
C THR A 57 8.23 12.70 5.67
N GLY A 58 8.50 12.15 6.87
CA GLY A 58 9.80 12.25 7.54
C GLY A 58 10.84 11.24 7.04
N LEU A 59 10.72 9.98 7.49
CA LEU A 59 11.66 8.92 7.13
C LEU A 59 11.56 8.50 5.66
N PHE A 60 10.37 8.62 5.08
CA PHE A 60 10.06 8.27 3.70
C PHE A 60 9.07 9.28 3.12
N GLU A 61 9.22 9.64 1.84
CA GLU A 61 8.17 10.33 1.09
C GLU A 61 7.02 9.36 0.74
N MET A 62 5.82 9.89 0.50
CA MET A 62 4.65 9.11 0.02
C MET A 62 4.80 8.73 -1.47
N GLU A 63 6.01 8.32 -1.88
CA GLU A 63 6.35 7.86 -3.22
C GLU A 63 7.23 6.61 -3.08
N ALA A 64 6.74 5.48 -3.61
CA ALA A 64 7.46 4.22 -3.54
C ALA A 64 8.83 4.33 -4.21
N LEU A 65 9.86 3.76 -3.57
CA LEU A 65 11.25 3.73 -4.05
C LEU A 65 11.90 5.11 -4.23
N HIS A 66 11.29 6.21 -3.75
CA HIS A 66 11.90 7.54 -3.84
C HIS A 66 13.24 7.59 -3.10
N VAL A 67 13.24 7.27 -1.80
CA VAL A 67 14.47 7.24 -0.99
C VAL A 67 15.54 6.32 -1.55
N GLN A 68 15.16 5.25 -2.26
CA GLN A 68 16.13 4.32 -2.84
C GLN A 68 17.02 4.99 -3.90
N LYS A 69 16.57 6.10 -4.49
CA LYS A 69 17.33 6.90 -5.47
C LYS A 69 18.41 7.75 -4.78
N ASN A 70 18.30 7.99 -3.47
CA ASN A 70 19.20 8.86 -2.72
C ASN A 70 20.58 8.22 -2.51
N LYS A 71 21.64 9.04 -2.58
CA LYS A 71 23.03 8.59 -2.36
C LYS A 71 23.27 8.09 -0.93
N ASP A 72 22.54 8.63 0.03
CA ASP A 72 22.67 8.25 1.44
C ASP A 72 21.78 7.06 1.82
N TYR A 73 21.02 6.47 0.89
CA TYR A 73 20.27 5.23 1.14
C TYR A 73 21.21 4.01 1.11
N ASN A 74 22.04 3.90 2.14
CA ASN A 74 23.10 2.91 2.29
C ASN A 74 23.15 2.32 3.72
N MET A 75 23.91 1.24 3.92
CA MET A 75 23.99 0.56 5.23
C MET A 75 24.49 1.47 6.34
N GLU A 76 25.42 2.39 6.07
CA GLU A 76 25.93 3.33 7.08
C GLU A 76 24.83 4.25 7.62
N SER A 77 23.99 4.80 6.74
CA SER A 77 22.84 5.61 7.14
C SER A 77 21.83 4.80 7.96
N LEU A 78 21.57 3.55 7.57
CA LEU A 78 20.70 2.65 8.34
C LEU A 78 21.25 2.45 9.76
N TYR A 79 22.54 2.15 9.91
CA TYR A 79 23.17 2.01 11.23
C TYR A 79 23.15 3.31 12.06
N LYS A 80 23.11 4.46 11.40
CA LYS A 80 22.95 5.79 12.04
C LYS A 80 21.50 6.15 12.38
N GLY A 81 20.56 5.21 12.24
CA GLY A 81 19.16 5.42 12.60
C GLY A 81 18.32 6.11 11.53
N LYS A 82 18.77 6.13 10.27
CA LYS A 82 17.94 6.61 9.15
C LYS A 82 17.14 5.46 8.53
N TYR A 83 16.10 5.81 7.79
CA TYR A 83 15.30 4.87 6.98
C TYR A 83 14.79 3.70 7.84
N CYS A 84 15.01 2.46 7.39
CA CYS A 84 14.65 1.24 8.11
C CYS A 84 15.29 1.18 9.51
N GLY A 85 16.52 1.69 9.63
CA GLY A 85 17.28 1.68 10.88
C GLY A 85 16.78 2.64 11.95
N ALA A 86 15.84 3.54 11.63
CA ALA A 86 15.19 4.36 12.66
C ALA A 86 14.51 3.50 13.74
N CYS A 87 13.97 2.35 13.34
CA CYS A 87 13.33 1.38 14.23
C CYS A 87 14.05 0.03 14.25
N HIS A 88 14.58 -0.45 13.12
CA HIS A 88 15.32 -1.71 13.03
C HIS A 88 16.78 -1.54 13.47
N ASN A 89 16.98 -1.14 14.73
CA ASN A 89 18.30 -0.81 15.30
C ASN A 89 18.75 -1.75 16.45
N GLY A 90 17.99 -2.81 16.71
CA GLY A 90 18.33 -3.81 17.74
C GLY A 90 18.02 -3.39 19.18
N LYS A 91 17.24 -2.33 19.38
CA LYS A 91 16.73 -1.88 20.69
C LYS A 91 15.24 -2.14 20.85
#